data_AF-K7NMC5-F1
#
_entry.id   AF-K7NMC5-F1
#
_cell.length_a   1.000
_cell.length_b   1.000
_cell.length_c   1.000
_cell.angle_alpha   90.00
_cell.angle_beta   90.00
_cell.angle_gamma   90.00
#
_symmetry.space_group_name_H-M   'P 1'
#
loop_
_entity.id
_entity.type
_entity.pdbx_description
1 polymer ?
#
loop_
_entity_poly.entity_id
_entity_poly.type
_entity_poly.pdbx_seq_one_letter_code
_entity_poly.pdbx_strand_id
1 'polypeptide(L)'
;PVNVDEMKVDLMSLSGHKLYGPKGIGALYMRRRPRVRVEPQMNGGGQERGIRSGTVATPLAVGMGAACELAMKEMTYDQRHVSALQERLLSGIKAQLDGVEINGSAERRYAGNLNLSFAYVEGESLLMGLKKVAVSSGSACTSASLEPSYVLRALGVEED
;
A
#
# COMPACT_ATOMS: atom_id res chain seq x y z
N PRO A 1 1.51 4.69 -14.54
CA PRO A 1 2.76 5.13 -13.90
C PRO A 1 2.50 6.35 -13.01
N VAL A 2 3.30 6.54 -11.96
CA VAL A 2 3.23 7.74 -11.12
C VAL A 2 4.10 8.82 -11.74
N ASN A 3 3.51 9.97 -12.08
CA ASN A 3 4.22 11.14 -12.60
C ASN A 3 4.13 12.27 -11.57
N VAL A 4 5.26 12.57 -10.94
CA VAL A 4 5.36 13.59 -9.90
C VAL A 4 5.03 15.00 -10.41
N ASP A 5 5.30 15.29 -11.68
CA ASP A 5 5.05 16.61 -12.26
C ASP A 5 3.58 16.82 -12.62
N GLU A 6 2.94 15.82 -13.25
CA GLU A 6 1.49 15.86 -13.53
C GLU A 6 0.66 15.95 -12.25
N MET A 7 1.07 15.21 -11.21
CA MET A 7 0.40 15.18 -9.91
C MET A 7 0.78 16.38 -9.01
N LYS A 8 1.72 17.24 -9.44
CA LYS A 8 2.25 18.38 -8.65
C LYS A 8 2.74 17.96 -7.25
N VAL A 9 3.42 16.83 -7.18
CA VAL A 9 3.95 16.26 -5.93
C VAL A 9 5.23 16.98 -5.53
N ASP A 10 5.30 17.48 -4.29
CA ASP A 10 6.51 18.09 -3.72
C ASP A 10 7.42 17.06 -3.03
N LEU A 11 6.81 16.12 -2.30
CA LEU A 11 7.46 15.04 -1.58
C LEU A 11 6.71 13.74 -1.83
N MET A 12 7.44 12.65 -2.08
CA MET A 12 6.83 11.33 -2.23
C MET A 12 7.73 10.24 -1.67
N SER A 13 7.15 9.44 -0.77
CA SER A 13 7.79 8.27 -0.20
C SER A 13 7.58 7.06 -1.11
N LEU A 14 8.66 6.34 -1.37
CA LEU A 14 8.66 5.09 -2.12
C LEU A 14 9.23 3.97 -1.24
N SER A 15 8.62 2.79 -1.33
CA SER A 15 9.05 1.60 -0.57
C SER A 15 9.38 0.46 -1.51
N GLY A 16 10.61 -0.08 -1.45
CA GLY A 16 11.06 -1.11 -2.37
C GLY A 16 10.20 -2.37 -2.33
N HIS A 17 9.93 -2.88 -1.12
CA HIS A 17 9.15 -4.12 -0.94
C HIS A 17 7.66 -4.02 -1.30
N LYS A 18 7.14 -2.84 -1.63
CA LYS A 18 5.79 -2.67 -2.18
C LYS A 18 5.75 -2.75 -3.71
N LEU A 19 6.91 -2.85 -4.34
CA LEU A 19 7.10 -3.04 -5.78
C LEU A 19 7.84 -4.35 -6.07
N TYR A 20 7.70 -5.35 -5.19
CA TYR A 20 8.44 -6.62 -5.24
C TYR A 20 9.97 -6.50 -5.11
N GLY A 21 10.48 -5.33 -4.69
CA GLY A 21 11.88 -5.15 -4.33
C GLY A 21 12.21 -5.66 -2.91
N PRO A 22 13.47 -5.47 -2.45
CA PRO A 22 13.88 -5.95 -1.14
C PRO A 22 13.25 -5.12 0.00
N LYS A 23 13.06 -5.77 1.15
CA LYS A 23 12.74 -5.08 2.43
C LYS A 23 13.96 -4.30 2.91
N GLY A 24 13.73 -3.23 3.67
CA GLY A 24 14.82 -2.42 4.26
C GLY A 24 15.37 -1.30 3.37
N ILE A 25 14.73 -1.02 2.22
CA ILE A 25 15.09 0.10 1.34
C ILE A 25 13.84 0.85 0.87
N GLY A 26 14.02 2.15 0.69
CA GLY A 26 13.04 3.07 0.14
C GLY A 26 13.73 4.29 -0.46
N ALA A 27 12.94 5.20 -1.00
CA ALA A 27 13.41 6.48 -1.51
C ALA A 27 12.45 7.59 -1.11
N LEU A 28 12.97 8.81 -0.98
CA LEU A 28 12.18 10.02 -0.85
C LEU A 28 12.43 10.88 -2.09
N TYR A 29 11.41 11.03 -2.92
CA TYR A 29 11.44 12.04 -3.97
C TYR A 29 11.27 13.41 -3.31
N MET A 30 12.16 14.35 -3.68
CA MET A 30 12.11 15.74 -3.24
C MET A 30 12.15 16.65 -4.46
N ARG A 31 11.09 17.43 -4.67
CA ARG A 31 11.01 18.39 -5.77
C ARG A 31 12.09 19.46 -5.64
N ARG A 32 12.81 19.67 -6.75
CA ARG A 32 13.86 20.69 -6.83
C ARG A 32 13.32 22.08 -7.19
N ARG A 33 12.25 22.15 -7.98
CA ARG A 33 11.63 23.40 -8.46
C ARG A 33 10.10 23.29 -8.47
N PRO A 34 9.38 24.14 -7.71
CA PRO A 34 9.90 25.02 -6.65
C PRO A 34 10.70 24.23 -5.60
N ARG A 35 11.66 24.88 -4.95
CA ARG A 35 12.59 24.21 -4.05
C ARG A 35 11.89 23.82 -2.75
N VAL A 36 11.80 22.51 -2.49
CA VAL A 36 11.40 21.98 -1.19
C VAL A 36 12.61 21.96 -0.25
N ARG A 37 12.42 22.43 0.99
CA ARG A 37 13.44 22.39 2.05
C ARG A 37 13.00 21.40 3.12
N VAL A 38 13.86 20.45 3.45
CA VAL A 38 13.66 19.47 4.52
C VAL A 38 14.89 19.50 5.40
N GLU A 39 14.68 19.51 6.71
CA GLU A 39 15.76 19.41 7.69
C GLU A 39 16.18 17.94 7.83
N PRO A 40 17.49 17.62 7.75
CA PRO A 40 17.96 16.26 7.94
C PRO A 40 17.63 15.75 9.35
N GLN A 41 16.99 14.59 9.44
CA GLN A 41 16.72 13.93 10.73
C GLN A 41 17.93 13.14 11.25
N MET A 42 18.93 12.89 10.41
CA MET A 42 20.10 12.07 10.72
C MET A 42 21.39 12.84 10.46
N ASN A 43 22.17 13.08 11.52
CA ASN A 43 23.49 13.70 11.44
C ASN A 43 24.56 12.69 10.99
N GLY A 44 25.61 13.17 10.30
CA GLY A 44 26.72 12.33 9.85
C GLY A 44 27.47 12.91 8.65
N GLY A 45 28.05 12.05 7.82
CA GLY A 45 29.03 12.42 6.78
C GLY A 45 28.47 13.06 5.51
N GLY A 46 27.22 13.53 5.50
CA GLY A 46 26.66 14.28 4.36
C GLY A 46 26.26 13.43 3.14
N GLN A 47 26.12 12.10 3.28
CA GLN A 47 25.56 11.24 2.22
C GLN A 47 24.16 11.70 1.80
N GLU A 48 23.72 11.27 0.61
CA GLU A 48 22.40 11.63 0.05
C GLU A 48 22.14 13.15 0.10
N ARG A 49 23.15 13.93 -0.31
CA ARG A 49 23.11 15.41 -0.36
C ARG A 49 22.88 16.07 1.00
N GLY A 50 23.31 15.42 2.07
CA GLY A 50 23.15 15.88 3.45
C GLY A 50 21.77 15.60 4.05
N ILE A 51 20.85 14.94 3.34
CA ILE A 51 19.49 14.66 3.84
C ILE A 51 19.45 13.37 4.66
N ARG A 52 20.20 12.34 4.24
CA ARG A 52 20.23 11.04 4.90
C ARG A 52 21.67 10.57 5.04
N SER A 53 22.23 10.76 6.23
CA SER A 53 23.58 10.31 6.56
C SER A 53 23.70 8.79 6.66
N GLY A 54 24.92 8.29 6.46
CA GLY A 54 25.27 6.87 6.50
C GLY A 54 25.37 6.23 5.12
N THR A 55 26.24 5.22 4.99
CA THR A 55 26.51 4.52 3.74
C THR A 55 25.23 3.97 3.11
N VAL A 56 25.05 4.19 1.81
CA VAL A 56 23.94 3.63 1.05
C VAL A 56 24.17 2.11 0.93
N ALA A 57 23.14 1.32 1.25
CA ALA A 57 23.20 -0.13 1.10
C ALA A 57 23.09 -0.52 -0.39
N THR A 58 24.22 -0.50 -1.10
CA THR A 58 24.29 -0.68 -2.57
C THR A 58 23.46 -1.86 -3.09
N PRO A 59 23.54 -3.09 -2.53
CA PRO A 59 22.75 -4.21 -3.05
C PRO A 59 21.23 -3.97 -2.95
N LEU A 60 20.78 -3.32 -1.88
CA LEU A 60 19.36 -3.01 -1.70
C LEU A 60 18.91 -1.90 -2.67
N ALA A 61 19.75 -0.89 -2.88
CA ALA A 61 19.48 0.17 -3.85
C ALA A 61 19.40 -0.38 -5.29
N VAL A 62 20.31 -1.30 -5.65
CA VAL A 62 20.27 -2.02 -6.94
C VAL A 62 18.98 -2.84 -7.06
N GLY A 63 18.61 -3.60 -6.02
CA GLY A 63 17.38 -4.38 -6.02
C GLY A 63 16.12 -3.53 -6.15
N MET A 64 16.07 -2.36 -5.50
CA MET A 64 14.98 -1.41 -5.67
C MET A 64 14.94 -0.81 -7.07
N GLY A 65 16.11 -0.48 -7.66
CA GLY A 65 16.20 0.00 -9.03
C GLY A 65 15.68 -1.01 -10.05
N ALA A 66 16.08 -2.28 -9.92
CA ALA A 66 15.62 -3.37 -10.78
C ALA A 66 14.09 -3.60 -10.65
N ALA A 67 13.57 -3.53 -9.42
CA ALA A 67 12.13 -3.62 -9.16
C ALA A 67 11.34 -2.49 -9.84
N CYS A 68 11.84 -1.25 -9.77
CA CYS A 68 11.24 -0.12 -10.48
C CYS A 68 11.27 -0.29 -12.01
N GLU A 69 12.40 -0.77 -12.55
CA GLU A 69 12.53 -1.01 -14.00
C GLU A 69 11.54 -2.07 -14.49
N LEU A 70 11.43 -3.18 -13.78
CA LEU A 70 10.47 -4.24 -14.11
C LEU A 70 9.03 -3.75 -13.99
N ALA A 71 8.71 -3.04 -12.91
CA ALA A 71 7.38 -2.46 -12.71
C ALA A 71 6.97 -1.54 -13.86
N MET A 72 7.88 -0.73 -14.41
CA MET A 72 7.56 0.12 -15.57
C MET A 72 7.21 -0.69 -16.83
N LYS A 73 7.82 -1.85 -17.03
CA LYS A 73 7.57 -2.72 -18.19
C LYS A 73 6.23 -3.47 -18.05
N GLU A 74 5.94 -3.97 -16.85
CA GLU A 74 4.81 -4.86 -16.59
C GLU A 74 3.52 -4.15 -16.13
N MET A 75 3.59 -2.87 -15.71
CA MET A 75 2.49 -2.17 -15.03
C MET A 75 1.13 -2.29 -15.73
N THR A 76 1.09 -2.15 -17.05
CA THR A 76 -0.16 -2.22 -17.84
C THR A 76 -0.72 -3.64 -17.89
N TYR A 77 0.15 -4.65 -17.94
CA TYR A 77 -0.26 -6.04 -17.86
C TYR A 77 -0.77 -6.37 -16.45
N ASP A 78 0.00 -6.05 -15.43
CA ASP A 78 -0.35 -6.28 -14.02
C ASP A 78 -1.66 -5.60 -13.65
N GLN A 79 -1.87 -4.35 -14.08
CA GLN A 79 -3.12 -3.64 -13.82
C GLN A 79 -4.33 -4.39 -14.39
N ARG A 80 -4.25 -4.89 -15.63
CA ARG A 80 -5.36 -5.65 -16.25
C ARG A 80 -5.59 -6.96 -15.52
N HIS A 81 -4.51 -7.69 -15.21
CA HIS A 81 -4.58 -8.98 -14.53
C HIS A 81 -5.20 -8.84 -13.13
N VAL A 82 -4.70 -7.91 -12.32
CA VAL A 82 -5.18 -7.67 -10.95
C VAL A 82 -6.62 -7.16 -10.95
N SER A 83 -7.02 -6.32 -11.91
CA SER A 83 -8.41 -5.85 -12.04
C SER A 83 -9.37 -7.01 -12.32
N ALA A 84 -9.03 -7.90 -13.24
CA ALA A 84 -9.84 -9.08 -13.53
C ALA A 84 -9.97 -10.03 -12.32
N LEU A 85 -8.89 -10.21 -11.55
CA LEU A 85 -8.93 -11.00 -10.31
C LEU A 85 -9.79 -10.33 -9.23
N GLN A 86 -9.70 -9.01 -9.08
CA GLN A 86 -10.52 -8.26 -8.13
C GLN A 86 -12.01 -8.41 -8.46
N GLU A 87 -12.40 -8.22 -9.72
CA GLU A 87 -13.78 -8.36 -10.17
C GLU A 87 -14.30 -9.78 -9.93
N ARG A 88 -13.53 -10.79 -10.32
CA ARG A 88 -13.88 -12.20 -10.09
C ARG A 88 -14.06 -12.52 -8.61
N LEU A 89 -13.16 -12.02 -7.75
CA LEU A 89 -13.23 -12.26 -6.31
C LEU A 89 -14.46 -11.60 -5.70
N LEU A 90 -14.67 -10.31 -6.00
CA LEU A 90 -15.78 -9.53 -5.46
C LEU A 90 -17.14 -10.06 -5.94
N SER A 91 -17.30 -10.32 -7.24
CA SER A 91 -18.53 -10.87 -7.80
C SER A 91 -18.83 -12.26 -7.23
N GLY A 92 -17.82 -13.12 -7.11
CA GLY A 92 -17.96 -14.45 -6.51
C GLY A 92 -18.40 -14.41 -5.05
N ILE A 93 -17.87 -13.48 -4.26
CA ILE A 93 -18.28 -13.28 -2.86
C ILE A 93 -19.73 -12.77 -2.79
N LYS A 94 -20.05 -11.69 -3.51
CA LYS A 94 -21.38 -11.06 -3.49
C LYS A 94 -22.49 -11.93 -4.06
N ALA A 95 -22.17 -12.86 -4.96
CA ALA A 95 -23.15 -13.79 -5.51
C ALA A 95 -23.56 -14.89 -4.51
N GLN A 96 -22.76 -15.13 -3.46
CA GLN A 96 -22.95 -16.23 -2.51
C GLN A 96 -23.35 -15.74 -1.11
N LEU A 97 -23.13 -14.46 -0.80
CA LEU A 97 -23.31 -13.89 0.53
C LEU A 97 -24.05 -12.55 0.46
N ASP A 98 -25.07 -12.42 1.28
CA ASP A 98 -25.71 -11.14 1.58
C ASP A 98 -24.91 -10.37 2.65
N GLY A 99 -25.16 -9.07 2.78
CA GLY A 99 -24.53 -8.24 3.83
C GLY A 99 -23.02 -8.00 3.62
N VAL A 100 -22.54 -8.08 2.38
CA VAL A 100 -21.13 -7.78 2.03
C VAL A 100 -20.97 -6.37 1.49
N GLU A 101 -20.21 -5.55 2.20
CA GLU A 101 -19.96 -4.16 1.85
C GLU A 101 -18.50 -3.89 1.52
N ILE A 102 -18.24 -2.93 0.63
CA ILE A 102 -16.89 -2.50 0.28
C ILE A 102 -16.53 -1.29 1.13
N ASN A 103 -15.40 -1.35 1.83
CA ASN A 103 -14.89 -0.21 2.57
C ASN A 103 -14.14 0.75 1.62
N GLY A 104 -14.64 1.99 1.53
CA GLY A 104 -14.12 3.02 0.65
C GLY A 104 -14.74 3.02 -0.76
N SER A 105 -14.14 3.77 -1.69
CA SER A 105 -14.68 3.91 -3.04
C SER A 105 -14.55 2.61 -3.85
N ALA A 106 -15.65 2.17 -4.46
CA ALA A 106 -15.63 1.06 -5.42
C ALA A 106 -14.93 1.44 -6.74
N GLU A 107 -15.06 2.70 -7.17
CA GLU A 107 -14.54 3.19 -8.45
C GLU A 107 -13.09 3.71 -8.34
N ARG A 108 -12.79 4.50 -7.31
CA ARG A 108 -11.49 5.15 -7.13
C ARG A 108 -10.62 4.35 -6.17
N ARG A 109 -10.18 3.17 -6.62
CA ARG A 109 -9.33 2.29 -5.81
C ARG A 109 -8.19 1.66 -6.60
N TYR A 110 -7.18 1.21 -5.87
CA TYR A 110 -6.20 0.29 -6.42
C TYR A 110 -6.79 -1.13 -6.49
N ALA A 111 -6.71 -1.76 -7.66
CA ALA A 111 -7.31 -3.06 -7.92
C ALA A 111 -6.77 -4.17 -7.00
N GLY A 112 -5.49 -4.09 -6.61
CA GLY A 112 -4.86 -5.08 -5.72
C GLY A 112 -5.25 -4.95 -4.24
N ASN A 113 -6.15 -4.03 -3.91
CA ASN A 113 -6.73 -3.93 -2.57
C ASN A 113 -8.23 -4.22 -2.63
N LEU A 114 -8.70 -5.11 -1.75
CA LEU A 114 -10.12 -5.39 -1.54
C LEU A 114 -10.39 -5.48 -0.04
N ASN A 115 -10.81 -4.36 0.55
CA ASN A 115 -11.28 -4.31 1.93
C ASN A 115 -12.81 -4.45 1.97
N LEU A 116 -13.31 -5.44 2.71
CA LEU A 116 -14.72 -5.81 2.79
C LEU A 116 -15.18 -5.91 4.24
N SER A 117 -16.42 -5.49 4.49
CA SER A 117 -17.15 -5.76 5.73
C SER A 117 -18.17 -6.86 5.48
N PHE A 118 -18.33 -7.76 6.44
CA PHE A 118 -19.30 -8.85 6.41
C PHE A 118 -20.24 -8.68 7.60
N ALA A 119 -21.48 -8.31 7.35
CA ALA A 119 -22.45 -8.09 8.40
C ALA A 119 -22.66 -9.36 9.24
N TYR A 120 -22.87 -9.19 10.55
CA TYR A 120 -23.14 -10.27 11.51
C TYR A 120 -21.99 -11.28 11.70
N VAL A 121 -20.80 -10.99 11.17
CA VAL A 121 -19.62 -11.87 11.27
C VAL A 121 -18.46 -11.10 11.90
N GLU A 122 -17.97 -11.62 13.02
CA GLU A 122 -16.74 -11.10 13.62
C GLU A 122 -15.52 -11.43 12.75
N GLY A 123 -14.69 -10.42 12.48
CA GLY A 123 -13.54 -10.55 11.59
C GLY A 123 -12.51 -11.60 12.02
N GLU A 124 -12.20 -11.71 13.33
CA GLU A 124 -11.23 -12.71 13.82
C GLU A 124 -11.73 -14.14 13.59
N SER A 125 -13.00 -14.38 13.88
CA SER A 125 -13.68 -15.66 13.62
C SER A 125 -13.63 -16.03 12.13
N LEU A 126 -13.85 -15.07 11.22
CA LEU A 126 -13.69 -15.27 9.78
C LEU A 126 -12.24 -15.65 9.41
N LEU A 127 -11.26 -14.91 9.94
CA LEU A 127 -9.84 -15.17 9.68
C LEU A 127 -9.42 -16.57 10.14
N MET A 128 -9.88 -17.01 11.31
CA MET A 128 -9.62 -18.36 11.83
C MET A 128 -10.23 -19.46 10.94
N GLY A 129 -11.36 -19.17 10.29
CA GLY A 129 -11.98 -20.05 9.29
C GLY A 129 -11.16 -20.20 8.01
N LEU A 130 -10.43 -19.16 7.60
CA LEU A 130 -9.67 -19.08 6.34
C LEU A 130 -8.25 -19.72 6.44
N LYS A 131 -8.17 -20.97 6.88
CA LYS A 131 -6.89 -21.67 7.18
C LYS A 131 -5.88 -21.78 6.03
N LYS A 132 -6.34 -21.64 4.77
CA LYS A 132 -5.50 -21.82 3.56
C LYS A 132 -5.19 -20.53 2.84
N VAL A 133 -5.65 -19.38 3.36
CA VAL A 133 -5.49 -18.09 2.69
C VAL A 133 -4.88 -17.09 3.67
N ALA A 134 -3.78 -16.45 3.27
CA ALA A 134 -3.20 -15.37 4.05
C ALA A 134 -3.97 -14.08 3.77
N VAL A 135 -4.69 -13.59 4.78
CA VAL A 135 -5.44 -12.32 4.75
C VAL A 135 -5.16 -11.53 6.02
N SER A 136 -5.53 -10.25 6.01
CA SER A 136 -5.43 -9.36 7.18
C SER A 136 -6.80 -8.84 7.57
N SER A 137 -7.04 -8.69 8.87
CA SER A 137 -8.18 -7.92 9.41
C SER A 137 -7.73 -6.53 9.82
N GLY A 138 -8.62 -5.53 9.66
CA GLY A 138 -8.34 -4.13 9.96
C GLY A 138 -7.45 -3.40 8.92
N SER A 139 -7.29 -2.08 9.07
CA SER A 139 -6.46 -1.27 8.17
C SER A 139 -4.97 -1.23 8.55
N ALA A 140 -4.58 -1.83 9.67
CA ALA A 140 -3.23 -1.81 10.21
C ALA A 140 -2.84 -3.20 10.72
N CYS A 141 -1.55 -3.49 10.75
CA CYS A 141 -0.99 -4.66 11.43
C CYS A 141 -1.19 -4.51 12.95
N THR A 142 -2.41 -4.59 13.46
CA THR A 142 -2.68 -4.47 14.89
C THR A 142 -2.75 -5.85 15.53
N SER A 143 -1.67 -6.19 16.21
CA SER A 143 -1.78 -6.97 17.44
C SER A 143 -2.62 -6.16 18.45
N ALA A 144 -3.74 -6.74 18.91
CA ALA A 144 -4.35 -6.51 20.23
C ALA A 144 -5.57 -5.60 20.44
N SER A 145 -6.26 -5.03 19.42
CA SER A 145 -7.56 -4.38 19.68
C SER A 145 -8.67 -4.82 18.72
N LEU A 146 -9.82 -5.16 19.28
CA LEU A 146 -11.07 -5.47 18.58
C LEU A 146 -11.74 -4.22 17.98
N GLU A 147 -11.31 -3.01 18.35
CA GLU A 147 -11.86 -1.78 17.79
C GLU A 147 -11.60 -1.64 16.29
N PRO A 148 -12.53 -1.05 15.53
CA PRO A 148 -12.29 -0.71 14.14
C PRO A 148 -11.05 0.17 14.03
N SER A 149 -10.23 -0.14 13.04
CA SER A 149 -9.06 0.68 12.75
C SER A 149 -9.46 2.14 12.54
N TYR A 150 -8.60 3.07 12.94
CA TYR A 150 -8.87 4.51 12.82
C TYR A 150 -9.25 4.95 11.39
N VAL A 151 -8.80 4.21 10.35
CA VAL A 151 -9.18 4.45 8.95
C VAL A 151 -10.64 4.10 8.69
N LEU A 152 -11.13 2.97 9.22
CA LEU A 152 -12.54 2.57 9.07
C LEU A 152 -13.46 3.54 9.81
N ARG A 153 -13.07 3.97 11.03
CA ARG A 153 -13.78 5.03 11.75
C ARG A 153 -13.84 6.34 10.97
N ALA A 154 -12.74 6.73 10.32
CA ALA A 154 -12.71 7.92 9.46
C ALA A 154 -13.56 7.80 8.18
N LEU A 155 -13.87 6.58 7.75
CA LEU A 155 -14.80 6.30 6.66
C LEU A 155 -16.28 6.29 7.12
N GLY A 156 -16.54 6.43 8.41
CA GLY A 156 -17.88 6.36 8.99
C GLY A 156 -18.44 4.95 9.10
N VAL A 157 -17.57 3.93 9.11
CA VAL A 157 -18.00 2.56 9.40
C VAL A 157 -18.30 2.48 10.90
N GLU A 158 -19.56 2.19 11.24
CA GLU A 158 -20.05 2.09 12.61
C GLU A 158 -19.62 0.77 13.27
N GLU A 159 -19.63 0.74 14.60
CA GLU A 159 -19.36 -0.44 15.42
C GLU A 159 -20.67 -1.22 15.64
N ASP A 160 -21.19 -1.89 14.60
CA ASP A 160 -22.32 -2.83 14.72
C ASP A 160 -22.09 -4.12 13.93
#